data_AF-A0A939IKZ8-F1
#
_entry.id   AF-A0A939IKZ8-F1
#
_cell.length_a   1.000
_cell.length_b   1.000
_cell.length_c   1.000
_cell.angle_alpha   90.00
_cell.angle_beta   90.00
_cell.angle_gamma   90.00
#
_symmetry.space_group_name_H-M   'P 1'
#
loop_
_entity.id
_entity.type
_entity.pdbx_description
1 polymer ?
#
loop_
_entity_poly.entity_id
_entity_poly.type
_entity_poly.pdbx_seq_one_letter_code
_entity_poly.pdbx_strand_id
1 'polypeptide(L)'
;MDILGGLLTVERSIPSSVLAGLATQEYSLHGGVIRNSAGQIVRHLVNAPGSPIPLDPLGLLSAPFDIFNTYQLHNLKQLSEQILAVSTATMAMSGLTLAVSTASFAVLHSSLKKVDRRLQQVGRDVEWIKRFLDSERHAALMDAAQDLAALPSDPVNRNQILHNHRTKVGQIAMQYLHEWENTQDASLLNSISHQHFYCAAFLLKARCSAELGMFDNALTELTQGKEQWLSNSREIANSKILRGDAVRFLGNEYAENIPTAKLIEWMDFATDSSIGLEHMDELRKQSLSTNRFSWPFRSNQEKFEQQHFVEMMDSLVKRKNVLEGYETQYKFYADNEIIPSELEGELSQLNELAGENNLLVLAPKQDME
;
A
#
# COMPACT_ATOMS: atom_id res chain seq x y z
N MET A 1 1.93 29.06 0.32
CA MET A 1 1.86 29.03 1.80
C MET A 1 3.25 28.63 2.31
N ASP A 2 3.64 28.90 3.56
CA ASP A 2 4.86 28.30 4.15
C ASP A 2 4.39 27.11 5.00
N ILE A 3 4.28 25.93 4.38
CA ILE A 3 3.68 24.75 5.00
C ILE A 3 4.60 24.21 6.11
N LEU A 4 5.91 24.18 5.86
CA LEU A 4 6.92 23.74 6.82
C LEU A 4 7.24 24.78 7.91
N GLY A 5 6.90 26.04 7.71
CA GLY A 5 6.95 27.08 8.73
C GLY A 5 5.64 27.26 9.51
N GLY A 6 4.50 26.90 8.94
CA GLY A 6 3.17 27.10 9.53
C GLY A 6 2.56 25.86 10.21
N LEU A 7 2.72 24.67 9.61
CA LEU A 7 1.93 23.48 9.96
C LEU A 7 2.76 22.27 10.38
N LEU A 8 4.01 22.17 9.91
CA LEU A 8 4.89 21.05 10.20
C LEU A 8 6.19 21.55 10.82
N THR A 9 6.90 20.68 11.56
CA THR A 9 8.29 20.90 11.96
C THR A 9 9.14 19.74 11.48
N VAL A 10 10.32 20.05 10.97
CA VAL A 10 11.27 19.06 10.47
C VAL A 10 12.16 18.58 11.61
N GLU A 11 12.17 17.28 11.83
CA GLU A 11 13.00 16.58 12.81
C GLU A 11 14.06 15.74 12.08
N ARG A 12 15.26 15.66 12.68
CA ARG A 12 16.39 14.90 12.11
C ARG A 12 16.30 13.39 12.35
N SER A 13 15.46 12.97 13.29
CA SER A 13 15.25 11.57 13.66
C SER A 13 13.91 11.40 14.36
N ILE A 14 13.42 10.15 14.44
CA ILE A 14 12.20 9.85 15.18
C ILE A 14 12.48 10.05 16.69
N PRO A 15 11.71 10.90 17.40
CA PRO A 15 11.94 11.16 18.82
C PRO A 15 11.78 9.91 19.68
N SER A 16 12.57 9.78 20.75
CA SER A 16 12.52 8.61 21.65
C SER A 16 11.16 8.38 22.29
N SER A 17 10.37 9.43 22.51
CA SER A 17 8.97 9.33 22.98
C SER A 17 8.07 8.66 21.95
N VAL A 18 8.24 8.96 20.66
CA VAL A 18 7.50 8.30 19.57
C VAL A 18 7.93 6.85 19.42
N LEU A 19 9.24 6.57 19.55
CA LEU A 19 9.77 5.21 19.55
C LEU A 19 9.20 4.38 20.72
N ALA A 20 9.12 4.96 21.91
CA ALA A 20 8.52 4.32 23.07
C ALA A 20 7.03 4.04 22.83
N GLY A 21 6.28 5.01 22.30
CA GLY A 21 4.86 4.83 21.99
C GLY A 21 4.61 3.74 20.93
N LEU A 22 5.50 3.57 19.95
CA LEU A 22 5.44 2.44 19.01
C LEU A 22 5.69 1.09 19.71
N ALA A 23 6.66 1.05 20.63
CA ALA A 23 6.98 -0.17 21.38
C ALA A 23 5.86 -0.56 22.36
N THR A 24 5.13 0.40 22.91
CA THR A 24 4.00 0.19 23.82
C THR A 24 2.64 0.07 23.10
N GLN A 25 2.61 0.12 21.77
CA GLN A 25 1.40 0.12 20.94
C GLN A 25 0.46 1.32 21.16
N GLU A 26 0.95 2.39 21.80
CA GLU A 26 0.26 3.69 21.83
C GLU A 26 0.23 4.32 20.43
N TYR A 27 1.27 4.08 19.65
CA TYR A 27 1.38 4.47 18.26
C TYR A 27 1.46 3.26 17.33
N SER A 28 1.05 3.47 16.07
CA SER A 28 1.10 2.46 15.01
C SER A 28 1.65 3.05 13.71
N LEU A 29 2.41 2.23 12.96
CA LEU A 29 3.03 2.59 11.69
C LEU A 29 2.14 2.17 10.51
N HIS A 30 1.87 3.11 9.60
CA HIS A 30 0.95 2.93 8.49
C HIS A 30 1.51 3.51 7.21
N GLY A 31 2.29 2.70 6.50
CA GLY A 31 3.11 3.18 5.39
C GLY A 31 4.04 4.29 5.88
N GLY A 32 3.86 5.50 5.36
CA GLY A 32 4.68 6.66 5.70
C GLY A 32 4.16 7.58 6.80
N VAL A 33 3.20 7.12 7.61
CA VAL A 33 2.75 7.90 8.77
C VAL A 33 2.76 7.06 10.05
N ILE A 34 3.12 7.69 11.16
CA ILE A 34 2.94 7.15 12.51
C ILE A 34 1.68 7.81 13.07
N ARG A 35 0.76 7.00 13.61
CA ARG A 35 -0.55 7.43 14.09
C ARG A 35 -0.79 7.05 15.54
N ASN A 36 -1.56 7.85 16.26
CA ASN A 36 -2.10 7.47 17.58
C ASN A 36 -3.36 6.60 17.43
N SER A 37 -3.87 6.11 18.56
CA SER A 37 -5.10 5.29 18.61
C SER A 37 -6.36 6.02 18.13
N ALA A 38 -6.36 7.36 18.12
CA ALA A 38 -7.43 8.17 17.54
C ALA A 38 -7.28 8.38 16.02
N GLY A 39 -6.26 7.79 15.40
CA GLY A 39 -5.98 7.91 13.96
C GLY A 39 -5.33 9.23 13.56
N GLN A 40 -4.89 10.07 14.50
CA GLN A 40 -4.21 11.33 14.20
C GLN A 40 -2.75 11.09 13.86
N ILE A 41 -2.20 11.88 12.93
CA ILE A 41 -0.80 11.79 12.55
C ILE A 41 0.07 12.33 13.69
N VAL A 42 0.99 11.51 14.14
CA VAL A 42 2.05 11.89 15.08
C VAL A 42 3.28 12.29 14.29
N ARG A 43 3.68 11.52 13.26
CA ARG A 43 4.80 11.85 12.38
C ARG A 43 4.54 11.42 10.95
N HIS A 44 4.99 12.22 9.99
CA HIS A 44 5.21 11.79 8.62
C HIS A 44 6.66 11.30 8.49
N LEU A 45 6.82 10.14 7.87
CA LEU A 45 8.10 9.59 7.45
C LEU A 45 8.22 9.86 5.96
N VAL A 46 9.17 10.69 5.57
CA VAL A 46 9.38 11.08 4.18
C VAL A 46 10.78 10.68 3.75
N ASN A 47 10.89 9.93 2.65
CA ASN A 47 12.19 9.63 2.08
C ASN A 47 12.81 10.91 1.51
N ALA A 48 14.11 11.07 1.72
CA ALA A 48 14.86 12.11 1.04
C ALA A 48 14.74 11.91 -0.49
N PRO A 49 14.49 12.99 -1.24
CA PRO A 49 14.51 12.99 -2.69
C PRO A 49 15.72 12.25 -3.27
N GLY A 50 15.49 11.36 -4.23
CA GLY A 50 16.55 10.61 -4.93
C GLY A 50 16.85 9.20 -4.40
N SER A 51 16.18 8.72 -3.35
CA SER A 51 16.28 7.33 -2.88
C SER A 51 15.10 6.47 -3.36
N PRO A 52 15.18 5.79 -4.52
CA PRO A 52 14.07 5.02 -5.06
C PRO A 52 13.80 3.75 -4.23
N ILE A 53 12.54 3.56 -3.82
CA ILE A 53 12.09 2.32 -3.17
C ILE A 53 11.88 1.23 -4.24
N PRO A 54 12.50 0.04 -4.11
CA PRO A 54 12.21 -1.08 -4.99
C PRO A 54 10.79 -1.63 -4.72
N LEU A 55 9.81 -1.17 -5.48
CA LEU A 55 8.42 -1.68 -5.41
C LEU A 55 8.26 -3.12 -5.93
N ASP A 56 7.44 -3.90 -5.23
CA ASP A 56 6.88 -5.22 -5.59
C ASP A 56 5.33 -5.18 -5.58
N PRO A 57 4.71 -4.58 -6.62
CA PRO A 57 3.27 -4.29 -6.65
C PRO A 57 2.34 -5.50 -6.75
N LEU A 58 2.85 -6.70 -7.03
CA LEU A 58 2.03 -7.92 -7.11
C LEU A 58 2.35 -8.90 -5.97
N GLY A 59 3.30 -8.58 -5.08
CA GLY A 59 3.77 -9.55 -4.08
C GLY A 59 4.30 -10.82 -4.74
N LEU A 60 5.04 -10.71 -5.84
CA LEU A 60 5.56 -11.87 -6.58
C LEU A 60 7.06 -12.09 -6.34
N LEU A 61 7.69 -11.25 -5.52
CA LEU A 61 9.06 -11.40 -5.10
C LEU A 61 9.12 -11.94 -3.67
N SER A 62 9.96 -12.95 -3.48
CA SER A 62 10.39 -13.38 -2.15
C SER A 62 11.17 -12.23 -1.50
N ALA A 63 10.51 -11.44 -0.66
CA ALA A 63 11.22 -10.56 0.26
C ALA A 63 11.99 -11.46 1.26
N PRO A 64 13.25 -11.17 1.59
CA PRO A 64 13.96 -11.91 2.63
C PRO A 64 13.21 -11.74 3.97
N PHE A 65 12.57 -12.83 4.42
CA PHE A 65 11.73 -12.90 5.62
C PHE A 65 12.53 -13.01 6.93
N ASP A 66 13.71 -12.40 7.01
CA ASP A 66 14.56 -12.57 8.21
C ASP A 66 14.32 -11.53 9.31
N ILE A 67 13.40 -10.59 9.13
CA ILE A 67 13.27 -9.45 10.04
C ILE A 67 11.78 -9.09 10.03
N PHE A 68 10.99 -9.28 11.09
CA PHE A 68 11.05 -8.52 12.33
C PHE A 68 10.15 -9.19 13.38
N ASN A 69 10.73 -9.74 14.45
CA ASN A 69 10.00 -9.86 15.70
C ASN A 69 9.88 -8.44 16.28
N THR A 70 8.67 -7.87 16.27
CA THR A 70 8.31 -6.62 16.97
C THR A 70 8.67 -6.64 18.47
N TYR A 71 9.07 -7.80 19.00
CA TYR A 71 9.46 -8.02 20.38
C TYR A 71 10.96 -7.87 20.69
N GLN A 72 11.84 -7.69 19.69
CA GLN A 72 13.31 -7.61 19.92
C GLN A 72 13.86 -6.16 19.87
N LEU A 73 13.20 -5.23 20.56
CA LEU A 73 13.44 -3.78 20.46
C LEU A 73 14.21 -3.17 21.65
N HIS A 74 15.39 -3.68 22.01
CA HIS A 74 16.14 -3.18 23.18
C HIS A 74 17.12 -2.02 22.90
N ASN A 75 17.35 -1.62 21.64
CA ASN A 75 18.25 -0.52 21.29
C ASN A 75 17.52 0.56 20.47
N LEU A 76 17.48 1.80 20.97
CA LEU A 76 16.74 2.92 20.36
C LEU A 76 17.27 3.33 18.99
N LYS A 77 18.59 3.25 18.74
CA LYS A 77 19.16 3.55 17.42
C LYS A 77 18.75 2.48 16.40
N GLN A 78 18.82 1.22 16.82
CA GLN A 78 18.38 0.08 16.02
C GLN A 78 16.88 0.19 15.73
N LEU A 79 16.05 0.51 16.72
CA LEU A 79 14.60 0.65 16.55
C LEU A 79 14.22 1.67 15.47
N SER A 80 14.89 2.82 15.39
CA SER A 80 14.63 3.80 14.32
C SER A 80 14.97 3.26 12.92
N GLU A 81 16.10 2.57 12.77
CA GLU A 81 16.51 1.92 11.51
C GLU A 81 15.52 0.81 11.12
N GLN A 82 15.05 0.05 12.11
CA GLN A 82 14.07 -1.02 11.93
C GLN A 82 12.69 -0.47 11.52
N ILE A 83 12.22 0.62 12.12
CA ILE A 83 10.96 1.29 11.72
C ILE A 83 11.04 1.75 10.26
N LEU A 84 12.17 2.35 9.86
CA LEU A 84 12.36 2.76 8.48
C LEU A 84 12.40 1.56 7.53
N ALA A 85 13.07 0.48 7.91
CA ALA A 85 13.11 -0.75 7.14
C ALA A 85 11.71 -1.37 6.99
N VAL A 86 10.94 -1.47 8.08
CA VAL A 86 9.56 -1.97 8.08
C VAL A 86 8.66 -1.08 7.23
N SER A 87 8.77 0.23 7.37
CA SER A 87 8.02 1.19 6.57
C SER A 87 8.35 0.99 5.08
N THR A 88 9.63 1.08 4.71
CA THR A 88 10.19 0.86 3.35
C THR A 88 9.72 -0.45 2.75
N ALA A 89 9.79 -1.55 3.50
CA ALA A 89 9.34 -2.87 3.07
C ALA A 89 7.82 -2.93 2.87
N THR A 90 7.03 -2.36 3.80
CA THR A 90 5.56 -2.28 3.70
C THR A 90 5.14 -1.59 2.41
N MET A 91 5.82 -0.51 2.05
CA MET A 91 5.58 0.25 0.84
C MET A 91 6.03 -0.47 -0.42
N ALA A 92 7.24 -1.02 -0.39
CA ALA A 92 7.74 -1.88 -1.45
C ALA A 92 6.72 -2.96 -1.78
N MET A 93 6.27 -3.73 -0.79
CA MET A 93 5.29 -4.81 -0.96
C MET A 93 3.88 -4.33 -1.34
N SER A 94 3.49 -3.12 -0.90
CA SER A 94 2.22 -2.54 -1.33
C SER A 94 2.24 -2.04 -2.78
N GLY A 95 3.42 -1.75 -3.34
CA GLY A 95 3.57 -1.03 -4.61
C GLY A 95 3.29 0.48 -4.52
N LEU A 96 3.20 1.04 -3.32
CA LEU A 96 2.90 2.45 -3.01
C LEU A 96 4.04 3.05 -2.17
N THR A 97 4.23 4.37 -2.08
CA THR A 97 5.41 5.01 -1.42
C THR A 97 5.10 5.81 -0.15
N LEU A 98 6.18 6.22 0.56
CA LEU A 98 6.15 7.05 1.79
C LEU A 98 5.62 8.40 1.42
N ALA A 99 4.45 8.74 1.91
CA ALA A 99 3.87 10.05 1.79
C ALA A 99 3.61 10.52 0.35
N VAL A 100 2.54 11.29 0.22
CA VAL A 100 2.05 11.87 -1.02
C VAL A 100 2.97 13.05 -1.41
N SER A 101 4.19 12.73 -1.83
CA SER A 101 5.07 13.64 -2.55
C SER A 101 4.67 13.66 -4.05
N THR A 102 4.96 14.73 -4.78
CA THR A 102 4.89 14.92 -6.25
C THR A 102 5.52 13.81 -7.10
N ALA A 103 6.50 13.06 -6.57
CA ALA A 103 6.92 11.80 -7.18
C ALA A 103 5.79 10.75 -7.27
N SER A 104 4.63 10.92 -6.63
CA SER A 104 3.56 9.90 -6.62
C SER A 104 3.06 9.53 -8.01
N PHE A 105 2.95 10.49 -8.94
CA PHE A 105 2.55 10.19 -10.31
C PHE A 105 3.62 9.35 -11.02
N ALA A 106 4.89 9.76 -10.90
CA ALA A 106 6.03 9.01 -11.44
C ALA A 106 6.20 7.62 -10.80
N VAL A 107 5.95 7.51 -9.50
CA VAL A 107 5.97 6.27 -8.72
C VAL A 107 4.86 5.33 -9.15
N LEU A 108 3.62 5.83 -9.26
CA LEU A 108 2.48 5.03 -9.73
C LEU A 108 2.75 4.56 -11.16
N HIS A 109 3.21 5.43 -12.05
CA HIS A 109 3.63 5.06 -13.40
C HIS A 109 4.75 4.00 -13.40
N SER A 110 5.77 4.14 -12.56
CA SER A 110 6.85 3.17 -12.41
C SER A 110 6.35 1.82 -11.87
N SER A 111 5.43 1.85 -10.91
CA SER A 111 4.75 0.66 -10.38
C SER A 111 3.99 -0.07 -11.48
N LEU A 112 3.18 0.65 -12.27
CA LEU A 112 2.45 0.10 -13.39
C LEU A 112 3.40 -0.53 -14.42
N LYS A 113 4.50 0.15 -14.79
CA LYS A 113 5.54 -0.41 -15.67
C LYS A 113 6.18 -1.69 -15.12
N LYS A 114 6.35 -1.78 -13.80
CA LYS A 114 6.87 -2.99 -13.15
C LYS A 114 5.86 -4.13 -13.23
N VAL A 115 4.58 -3.85 -12.97
CA VAL A 115 3.49 -4.83 -13.15
C VAL A 115 3.47 -5.34 -14.59
N ASP A 116 3.53 -4.45 -15.59
CA ASP A 116 3.55 -4.84 -17.00
C ASP A 116 4.70 -5.79 -17.34
N ARG A 117 5.92 -5.44 -16.93
CA ARG A 117 7.09 -6.31 -17.13
C ARG A 117 6.94 -7.65 -16.43
N ARG A 118 6.32 -7.67 -15.24
CA ARG A 118 6.07 -8.91 -14.50
C ARG A 118 5.04 -9.77 -15.19
N LEU A 119 3.92 -9.18 -15.62
CA LEU A 119 2.90 -9.89 -16.39
C LEU A 119 3.49 -10.47 -17.68
N GLN A 120 4.34 -9.73 -18.40
CA GLN A 120 5.04 -10.24 -19.58
C GLN A 120 5.99 -11.43 -19.29
N GLN A 121 6.55 -11.50 -18.08
CA GLN A 121 7.41 -12.60 -17.64
C GLN A 121 6.62 -13.84 -17.20
N VAL A 122 5.32 -13.72 -16.91
CA VAL A 122 4.45 -14.84 -16.55
C VAL A 122 4.03 -15.58 -17.82
N GLY A 123 4.79 -16.62 -18.19
CA GLY A 123 4.70 -17.27 -19.49
C GLY A 123 3.48 -18.16 -19.77
N ARG A 124 2.38 -18.14 -18.99
CA ARG A 124 1.30 -19.16 -19.15
C ARG A 124 -0.15 -18.68 -19.31
N ASP A 125 -0.53 -17.48 -18.84
CA ASP A 125 -1.82 -16.84 -19.20
C ASP A 125 -1.62 -15.82 -20.35
N VAL A 126 -0.75 -16.16 -21.32
CA VAL A 126 -0.23 -15.22 -22.33
C VAL A 126 -1.35 -14.54 -23.11
N GLU A 127 -2.46 -15.21 -23.38
CA GLU A 127 -3.57 -14.60 -24.13
C GLU A 127 -4.35 -13.57 -23.31
N TRP A 128 -4.73 -13.89 -22.07
CA TRP A 128 -5.38 -12.90 -21.20
C TRP A 128 -4.41 -11.75 -20.90
N ILE A 129 -3.15 -12.04 -20.58
CA ILE A 129 -2.12 -11.04 -20.31
C ILE A 129 -1.94 -10.11 -21.51
N LYS A 130 -1.83 -10.66 -22.73
CA LYS A 130 -1.76 -9.86 -23.94
C LYS A 130 -3.00 -9.00 -24.11
N ARG A 131 -4.20 -9.58 -24.04
CA ARG A 131 -5.45 -8.82 -24.14
C ARG A 131 -5.57 -7.72 -23.08
N PHE A 132 -5.10 -7.99 -21.87
CA PHE A 132 -5.08 -7.05 -20.76
C PHE A 132 -4.12 -5.88 -21.03
N LEU A 133 -2.87 -6.19 -21.38
CA LEU A 133 -1.83 -5.18 -21.66
C LEU A 133 -2.09 -4.42 -22.97
N ASP A 134 -2.75 -5.05 -23.94
CA ASP A 134 -3.14 -4.42 -25.22
C ASP A 134 -4.48 -3.67 -25.09
N SER A 135 -5.11 -3.69 -23.92
CA SER A 135 -6.42 -3.04 -23.74
C SER A 135 -6.30 -1.51 -23.78
N GLU A 136 -7.30 -0.85 -24.39
CA GLU A 136 -7.34 0.62 -24.47
C GLU A 136 -7.27 1.27 -23.09
N ARG A 137 -7.94 0.67 -22.09
CA ARG A 137 -7.93 1.16 -20.70
C ARG A 137 -6.55 1.13 -20.06
N HIS A 138 -5.75 0.09 -20.36
CA HIS A 138 -4.39 -0.05 -19.85
C HIS A 138 -3.50 1.04 -20.45
N ALA A 139 -3.51 1.16 -21.78
CA ALA A 139 -2.78 2.20 -22.48
C ALA A 139 -3.16 3.60 -21.97
N ALA A 140 -4.45 3.89 -21.81
CA ALA A 140 -4.94 5.17 -21.33
C ALA A 140 -4.55 5.47 -19.87
N LEU A 141 -4.45 4.45 -19.01
CA LEU A 141 -3.98 4.62 -17.64
C LEU A 141 -2.48 4.92 -17.60
N MET A 142 -1.70 4.23 -18.43
CA MET A 142 -0.25 4.44 -18.55
C MET A 142 0.06 5.84 -19.07
N ASP A 143 -0.66 6.27 -20.10
CA ASP A 143 -0.59 7.61 -20.68
C ASP A 143 -0.92 8.68 -19.63
N ALA A 144 -2.06 8.53 -18.94
CA ALA A 144 -2.44 9.45 -17.86
C ALA A 144 -1.39 9.50 -16.74
N ALA A 145 -0.87 8.36 -16.29
CA ALA A 145 0.14 8.33 -15.24
C ALA A 145 1.46 8.98 -15.70
N GLN A 146 1.82 8.85 -16.97
CA GLN A 146 3.00 9.48 -17.56
C GLN A 146 2.84 11.00 -17.67
N ASP A 147 1.70 11.47 -18.20
CA ASP A 147 1.43 12.91 -18.36
C ASP A 147 1.36 13.61 -17.00
N LEU A 148 0.71 12.99 -16.02
CA LEU A 148 0.63 13.49 -14.65
C LEU A 148 2.01 13.50 -13.95
N ALA A 149 2.94 12.63 -14.35
CA ALA A 149 4.30 12.64 -13.81
C ALA A 149 5.15 13.83 -14.33
N ALA A 150 4.69 14.53 -15.36
CA ALA A 150 5.40 15.63 -16.01
C ALA A 150 4.48 16.85 -16.22
N LEU A 151 3.72 17.22 -15.19
CA LEU A 151 2.80 18.36 -15.27
C LEU A 151 3.51 19.66 -15.67
N PRO A 152 2.92 20.46 -16.56
CA PRO A 152 3.47 21.76 -16.91
C PRO A 152 3.36 22.74 -15.72
N SER A 153 4.28 23.69 -15.66
CA SER A 153 4.25 24.76 -14.65
C SER A 153 3.17 25.82 -14.91
N ASP A 154 2.67 25.92 -16.15
CA ASP A 154 1.61 26.84 -16.52
C ASP A 154 0.26 26.43 -15.87
N PRO A 155 -0.35 27.27 -15.02
CA PRO A 155 -1.54 26.88 -14.25
C PRO A 155 -2.75 26.52 -15.11
N VAL A 156 -2.94 27.19 -16.24
CA VAL A 156 -4.10 26.94 -17.13
C VAL A 156 -3.99 25.57 -17.75
N ASN A 157 -2.87 25.27 -18.41
CA ASN A 157 -2.62 23.96 -19.02
C ASN A 157 -2.58 22.86 -17.96
N ARG A 158 -1.96 23.11 -16.81
CA ARG A 158 -1.90 22.17 -15.68
C ARG A 158 -3.31 21.78 -15.22
N ASN A 159 -4.17 22.76 -14.95
CA ASN A 159 -5.52 22.49 -14.46
C ASN A 159 -6.37 21.78 -15.52
N GLN A 160 -6.21 22.13 -16.79
CA GLN A 160 -6.89 21.43 -17.88
C GLN A 160 -6.48 19.95 -17.96
N ILE A 161 -5.18 19.67 -17.91
CA ILE A 161 -4.63 18.30 -17.89
C ILE A 161 -5.17 17.52 -16.68
N LEU A 162 -5.13 18.12 -15.48
CA LEU A 162 -5.63 17.52 -14.25
C LEU A 162 -7.12 17.18 -14.32
N HIS A 163 -7.97 18.10 -14.79
CA HIS A 163 -9.41 17.84 -14.93
C HIS A 163 -9.72 16.72 -15.94
N ASN A 164 -9.03 16.74 -17.09
CA ASN A 164 -9.18 15.73 -18.13
C ASN A 164 -8.78 14.35 -17.61
N HIS A 165 -7.58 14.22 -17.03
CA HIS A 165 -7.13 12.93 -16.52
C HIS A 165 -7.96 12.48 -15.33
N ARG A 166 -8.34 13.35 -14.37
CA ARG A 166 -9.21 12.98 -13.25
C ARG A 166 -10.47 12.26 -13.74
N THR A 167 -11.12 12.81 -14.76
CA THR A 167 -12.33 12.22 -15.36
C THR A 167 -12.00 10.86 -16.01
N LYS A 168 -10.94 10.80 -16.82
CA LYS A 168 -10.54 9.58 -17.54
C LYS A 168 -10.11 8.46 -16.58
N VAL A 169 -9.23 8.74 -15.61
CA VAL A 169 -8.78 7.73 -14.63
C VAL A 169 -9.89 7.28 -13.70
N GLY A 170 -10.86 8.16 -13.40
CA GLY A 170 -12.07 7.77 -12.67
C GLY A 170 -12.93 6.75 -13.42
N GLN A 171 -13.10 6.92 -14.73
CA GLN A 171 -13.78 5.94 -15.59
C GLN A 171 -13.01 4.62 -15.66
N ILE A 172 -11.68 4.69 -15.83
CA ILE A 172 -10.80 3.52 -15.86
C ILE A 172 -10.87 2.74 -14.54
N ALA A 173 -10.87 3.43 -13.39
CA ALA A 173 -11.02 2.78 -12.09
C ALA A 173 -12.32 1.95 -12.03
N MET A 174 -13.44 2.53 -12.46
CA MET A 174 -14.72 1.80 -12.47
C MET A 174 -14.72 0.60 -13.42
N GLN A 175 -14.01 0.68 -14.54
CA GLN A 175 -13.86 -0.44 -15.48
C GLN A 175 -13.04 -1.58 -14.87
N TYR A 176 -11.90 -1.29 -14.25
CA TYR A 176 -11.10 -2.31 -13.56
C TYR A 176 -11.85 -2.95 -12.40
N LEU A 177 -12.62 -2.16 -11.64
CA LEU A 177 -13.47 -2.66 -10.58
C LEU A 177 -14.54 -3.62 -11.11
N HIS A 178 -15.25 -3.20 -12.16
CA HIS A 178 -16.28 -4.02 -12.79
C HIS A 178 -15.73 -5.37 -13.27
N GLU A 179 -14.58 -5.36 -13.95
CA GLU A 179 -13.96 -6.60 -14.41
C GLU A 179 -13.46 -7.48 -13.27
N TRP A 180 -12.93 -6.86 -12.20
CA TRP A 180 -12.53 -7.57 -10.99
C TRP A 180 -13.71 -8.31 -10.36
N GLU A 181 -14.85 -7.64 -10.21
CA GLU A 181 -16.04 -8.19 -9.55
C GLU A 181 -16.79 -9.23 -10.39
N ASN A 182 -16.75 -9.11 -11.72
CA ASN A 182 -17.59 -9.91 -12.61
C ASN A 182 -16.87 -11.09 -13.27
N THR A 183 -15.58 -11.32 -12.98
CA THR A 183 -14.84 -12.46 -13.51
C THR A 183 -14.92 -13.67 -12.57
N GLN A 184 -15.98 -14.49 -12.74
CA GLN A 184 -16.34 -15.60 -11.85
C GLN A 184 -15.24 -16.67 -11.65
N ASP A 185 -14.31 -16.83 -12.59
CA ASP A 185 -13.21 -17.82 -12.52
C ASP A 185 -11.83 -17.20 -12.76
N ALA A 186 -11.63 -15.93 -12.38
CA ALA A 186 -10.32 -15.30 -12.51
C ALA A 186 -9.26 -16.09 -11.71
N SER A 187 -8.12 -16.35 -12.34
CA SER A 187 -6.92 -16.81 -11.61
C SER A 187 -6.53 -15.80 -10.53
N LEU A 188 -5.81 -16.23 -9.50
CA LEU A 188 -5.38 -15.32 -8.43
C LEU A 188 -4.56 -14.16 -8.99
N LEU A 189 -3.69 -14.44 -9.96
CA LEU A 189 -2.89 -13.44 -10.65
C LEU A 189 -3.76 -12.43 -11.40
N ASN A 190 -4.81 -12.88 -12.09
CA ASN A 190 -5.75 -12.00 -12.78
C ASN A 190 -6.46 -11.08 -11.77
N SER A 191 -6.97 -11.62 -10.66
CA SER A 191 -7.63 -10.83 -9.61
C SER A 191 -6.70 -9.78 -8.99
N ILE A 192 -5.47 -10.17 -8.61
CA ILE A 192 -4.49 -9.23 -8.02
C ILE A 192 -4.04 -8.17 -9.04
N SER A 193 -4.00 -8.50 -10.33
CA SER A 193 -3.70 -7.53 -11.37
C SER A 193 -4.78 -6.45 -11.44
N HIS A 194 -6.05 -6.82 -11.64
CA HIS A 194 -7.16 -5.84 -11.68
C HIS A 194 -7.23 -5.01 -10.39
N GLN A 195 -7.01 -5.66 -9.26
CA GLN A 195 -6.94 -5.02 -7.95
C GLN A 195 -5.81 -3.98 -7.85
N HIS A 196 -4.62 -4.24 -8.40
CA HIS A 196 -3.54 -3.26 -8.46
C HIS A 196 -3.87 -2.07 -9.38
N PHE A 197 -4.37 -2.33 -10.59
CA PHE A 197 -4.69 -1.27 -11.56
C PHE A 197 -5.88 -0.42 -11.11
N TYR A 198 -6.88 -1.02 -10.46
CA TYR A 198 -7.94 -0.30 -9.76
C TYR A 198 -7.36 0.63 -8.69
N CYS A 199 -6.46 0.09 -7.85
CA CYS A 199 -5.80 0.85 -6.79
C CYS A 199 -5.03 2.06 -7.35
N ALA A 200 -4.22 1.86 -8.38
CA ALA A 200 -3.48 2.93 -9.02
C ALA A 200 -4.43 3.99 -9.60
N ALA A 201 -5.50 3.58 -10.28
CA ALA A 201 -6.44 4.50 -10.92
C ALA A 201 -7.18 5.39 -9.92
N PHE A 202 -7.68 4.86 -8.80
CA PHE A 202 -8.36 5.71 -7.80
C PHE A 202 -7.39 6.63 -7.06
N LEU A 203 -6.14 6.19 -6.82
CA LEU A 203 -5.11 7.03 -6.21
C LEU A 203 -4.71 8.19 -7.15
N LEU A 204 -4.56 7.93 -8.45
CA LEU A 204 -4.35 8.97 -9.45
C LEU A 204 -5.53 9.98 -9.45
N LYS A 205 -6.76 9.48 -9.38
CA LYS A 205 -7.97 10.32 -9.34
C LYS A 205 -7.96 11.25 -8.12
N ALA A 206 -7.77 10.68 -6.94
CA ALA A 206 -7.72 11.44 -5.69
C ALA A 206 -6.58 12.47 -5.71
N ARG A 207 -5.41 12.10 -6.25
CA ARG A 207 -4.30 13.04 -6.42
C ARG A 207 -4.64 14.18 -7.37
N CYS A 208 -5.27 13.92 -8.52
CA CYS A 208 -5.71 15.00 -9.40
C CYS A 208 -6.68 15.95 -8.68
N SER A 209 -7.61 15.43 -7.88
CA SER A 209 -8.52 16.24 -7.07
C SER A 209 -7.78 17.13 -6.07
N ALA A 210 -6.80 16.57 -5.34
CA ALA A 210 -5.99 17.34 -4.39
C ALA A 210 -5.14 18.41 -5.09
N GLU A 211 -4.56 18.11 -6.25
CA GLU A 211 -3.78 19.08 -7.04
C GLU A 211 -4.60 20.22 -7.63
N LEU A 212 -5.91 20.02 -7.76
CA LEU A 212 -6.90 21.02 -8.19
C LEU A 212 -7.49 21.81 -7.01
N GLY A 213 -7.04 21.55 -5.77
CA GLY A 213 -7.59 22.17 -4.55
C GLY A 213 -8.97 21.64 -4.15
N MET A 214 -9.43 20.53 -4.74
CA MET A 214 -10.70 19.89 -4.38
C MET A 214 -10.49 18.87 -3.24
N PHE A 215 -10.08 19.35 -2.07
CA PHE A 215 -9.57 18.46 -1.01
C PHE A 215 -10.62 17.49 -0.45
N ASP A 216 -11.85 17.95 -0.21
CA ASP A 216 -12.95 17.08 0.23
C ASP A 216 -13.25 15.98 -0.79
N ASN A 217 -13.24 16.33 -2.07
CA ASN A 217 -13.43 15.35 -3.15
C ASN A 217 -12.27 14.36 -3.17
N ALA A 218 -11.03 14.82 -2.98
CA ALA A 218 -9.86 13.97 -2.95
C ALA A 218 -9.92 12.95 -1.80
N LEU A 219 -10.28 13.40 -0.60
CA LEU A 219 -10.47 12.54 0.57
C LEU A 219 -11.61 11.55 0.35
N THR A 220 -12.75 12.02 -0.18
CA THR A 220 -13.92 11.16 -0.45
C THR A 220 -13.59 10.10 -1.49
N GLU A 221 -12.94 10.46 -2.58
CA GLU A 221 -12.53 9.54 -3.66
C GLU A 221 -11.55 8.48 -3.16
N LEU A 222 -10.59 8.89 -2.32
CA LEU A 222 -9.63 7.97 -1.70
C LEU A 222 -10.31 7.00 -0.73
N THR A 223 -11.19 7.52 0.13
CA THR A 223 -11.92 6.74 1.14
C THR A 223 -12.79 5.68 0.47
N GLN A 224 -13.62 6.08 -0.51
CA GLN A 224 -14.47 5.16 -1.26
C GLN A 224 -13.66 4.12 -2.05
N GLY A 225 -12.57 4.56 -2.70
CA GLY A 225 -11.69 3.66 -3.43
C GLY A 225 -11.04 2.62 -2.52
N LYS A 226 -10.57 3.04 -1.33
CA LYS A 226 -10.01 2.16 -0.30
C LYS A 226 -11.05 1.17 0.22
N GLU A 227 -12.24 1.62 0.58
CA GLU A 227 -13.30 0.75 1.13
C GLU A 227 -13.69 -0.36 0.14
N GLN A 228 -13.87 0.00 -1.13
CA GLN A 228 -14.15 -0.96 -2.19
C GLN A 228 -12.98 -1.92 -2.41
N TRP A 229 -11.75 -1.39 -2.42
CA TRP A 229 -10.54 -2.20 -2.53
C TRP A 229 -10.44 -3.20 -1.37
N LEU A 230 -10.76 -2.78 -0.14
CA LEU A 230 -10.73 -3.62 1.07
C LEU A 230 -11.75 -4.75 0.96
N SER A 231 -13.01 -4.43 0.63
CA SER A 231 -14.08 -5.40 0.45
C SER A 231 -13.65 -6.53 -0.51
N ASN A 232 -13.23 -6.16 -1.73
CA ASN A 232 -12.90 -7.14 -2.76
C ASN A 232 -11.56 -7.85 -2.48
N SER A 233 -10.59 -7.19 -1.84
CA SER A 233 -9.33 -7.83 -1.45
C SER A 233 -9.51 -8.87 -0.34
N ARG A 234 -10.44 -8.64 0.58
CA ARG A 234 -10.82 -9.62 1.62
C ARG A 234 -11.48 -10.84 1.03
N GLU A 235 -12.28 -10.66 -0.02
CA GLU A 235 -12.83 -11.79 -0.76
C GLU A 235 -11.72 -12.62 -1.41
N ILE A 236 -10.72 -12.00 -2.07
CA ILE A 236 -9.54 -12.72 -2.59
C ILE A 236 -8.83 -13.48 -1.46
N ALA A 237 -8.57 -12.80 -0.34
CA ALA A 237 -7.91 -13.40 0.81
C ALA A 237 -8.68 -14.60 1.35
N ASN A 238 -10.00 -14.51 1.53
CA ASN A 238 -10.81 -15.63 2.03
C ASN A 238 -11.00 -16.75 1.01
N SER A 239 -11.35 -16.42 -0.22
CA SER A 239 -11.83 -17.39 -1.22
C SER A 239 -10.71 -18.03 -2.03
N LYS A 240 -9.61 -17.30 -2.31
CA LYS A 240 -8.52 -17.76 -3.18
C LYS A 240 -7.26 -18.11 -2.41
N ILE A 241 -6.92 -17.33 -1.38
CA ILE A 241 -5.74 -17.56 -0.55
C ILE A 241 -6.07 -18.47 0.61
N LEU A 242 -6.81 -18.05 1.65
CA LEU A 242 -7.12 -18.88 2.82
C LEU A 242 -8.05 -20.06 2.49
N ARG A 243 -8.95 -19.91 1.50
CA ARG A 243 -9.89 -20.93 1.02
C ARG A 243 -10.73 -21.59 2.12
N GLY A 244 -11.01 -20.88 3.21
CA GLY A 244 -11.72 -21.44 4.38
C GLY A 244 -10.98 -22.55 5.12
N ASP A 245 -9.70 -22.80 4.81
CA ASP A 245 -8.84 -23.77 5.49
C ASP A 245 -7.50 -23.12 5.83
N ALA A 246 -7.54 -22.21 6.80
CA ALA A 246 -6.35 -21.54 7.31
C ALA A 246 -5.49 -22.50 8.17
N VAL A 247 -6.05 -23.61 8.66
CA VAL A 247 -5.34 -24.63 9.46
C VAL A 247 -4.17 -25.22 8.70
N ARG A 248 -4.26 -25.35 7.37
CA ARG A 248 -3.15 -25.88 6.56
C ARG A 248 -1.84 -25.10 6.72
N PHE A 249 -1.90 -23.79 7.01
CA PHE A 249 -0.70 -22.97 7.21
C PHE A 249 0.02 -23.28 8.54
N LEU A 250 -0.57 -24.10 9.41
CA LEU A 250 0.11 -24.67 10.59
C LEU A 250 0.92 -25.94 10.25
N GLY A 251 0.79 -26.47 9.02
CA GLY A 251 1.54 -27.64 8.57
C GLY A 251 3.03 -27.34 8.38
N ASN A 252 3.87 -28.37 8.45
CA ASN A 252 5.33 -28.25 8.34
C ASN A 252 5.80 -27.51 7.08
N GLU A 253 5.06 -27.62 5.98
CA GLU A 253 5.35 -26.96 4.70
C GLU A 253 5.29 -25.42 4.76
N TYR A 254 4.55 -24.86 5.73
CA TYR A 254 4.37 -23.42 5.92
C TYR A 254 4.90 -22.91 7.26
N ALA A 255 4.94 -23.76 8.29
CA ALA A 255 5.28 -23.39 9.66
C ALA A 255 6.69 -22.78 9.82
N GLU A 256 7.63 -23.12 8.94
CA GLU A 256 8.98 -22.54 8.94
C GLU A 256 9.00 -21.08 8.44
N ASN A 257 8.06 -20.70 7.55
CA ASN A 257 8.07 -19.42 6.85
C ASN A 257 6.90 -18.49 7.22
N ILE A 258 5.90 -19.00 7.95
CA ILE A 258 4.71 -18.25 8.37
C ILE A 258 4.63 -18.26 9.90
N PRO A 259 5.18 -17.23 10.57
CA PRO A 259 5.03 -17.08 12.01
C PRO A 259 3.56 -16.99 12.43
N THR A 260 3.23 -17.46 13.63
CA THR A 260 1.86 -17.45 14.16
C THR A 260 1.22 -16.05 14.13
N ALA A 261 1.97 -15.02 14.51
CA ALA A 261 1.48 -13.63 14.49
C ALA A 261 1.05 -13.17 13.08
N LYS A 262 1.75 -13.66 12.05
CA LYS A 262 1.47 -13.34 10.65
C LYS A 262 0.18 -14.02 10.17
N LEU A 263 -0.01 -15.29 10.53
CA LEU A 263 -1.26 -16.00 10.23
C LEU A 263 -2.47 -15.34 10.91
N ILE A 264 -2.30 -14.83 12.13
CA ILE A 264 -3.33 -14.05 12.82
C ILE A 264 -3.63 -12.74 12.05
N GLU A 265 -2.61 -11.97 11.67
CA GLU A 265 -2.76 -10.72 10.89
C GLU A 265 -3.52 -10.97 9.57
N TRP A 266 -3.25 -12.11 8.93
CA TRP A 266 -3.93 -12.55 7.72
C TRP A 266 -5.41 -12.86 7.94
N MET A 267 -5.73 -13.59 9.02
CA MET A 267 -7.12 -13.94 9.34
C MET A 267 -7.92 -12.70 9.76
N ASP A 268 -7.35 -11.82 10.59
CA ASP A 268 -7.95 -10.54 10.97
C ASP A 268 -8.20 -9.65 9.74
N PHE A 269 -7.25 -9.58 8.81
CA PHE A 269 -7.45 -8.88 7.54
C PHE A 269 -8.63 -9.45 6.76
N ALA A 270 -8.64 -10.76 6.55
CA ALA A 270 -9.62 -11.43 5.71
C ALA A 270 -11.04 -11.36 6.28
N THR A 271 -11.18 -11.41 7.61
CA THR A 271 -12.49 -11.40 8.30
C THR A 271 -12.95 -10.01 8.74
N ASP A 272 -12.15 -8.97 8.51
CA ASP A 272 -12.38 -7.62 9.05
C ASP A 272 -12.55 -7.61 10.57
N SER A 273 -11.71 -8.39 11.26
CA SER A 273 -11.75 -8.51 12.72
C SER A 273 -10.47 -7.99 13.36
N SER A 274 -10.51 -7.86 14.69
CA SER A 274 -9.36 -7.60 15.54
C SER A 274 -9.34 -8.58 16.72
N ILE A 275 -9.73 -9.84 16.49
CA ILE A 275 -9.84 -10.86 17.54
C ILE A 275 -8.48 -11.47 17.88
N GLY A 276 -7.48 -11.31 17.01
CA GLY A 276 -6.08 -11.57 17.34
C GLY A 276 -5.82 -13.04 17.70
N LEU A 277 -5.30 -13.27 18.91
CA LEU A 277 -4.91 -14.61 19.36
C LEU A 277 -6.09 -15.60 19.40
N GLU A 278 -7.33 -15.14 19.47
CA GLU A 278 -8.52 -16.02 19.47
C GLU A 278 -8.62 -16.86 18.19
N HIS A 279 -8.10 -16.36 17.06
CA HIS A 279 -7.97 -17.14 15.82
C HIS A 279 -7.20 -18.45 16.04
N MET A 280 -6.20 -18.46 16.94
CA MET A 280 -5.44 -19.68 17.20
C MET A 280 -6.24 -20.75 17.93
N ASP A 281 -7.16 -20.34 18.80
CA ASP A 281 -8.03 -21.30 19.47
C ASP A 281 -9.07 -21.86 18.50
N GLU A 282 -9.55 -21.07 17.53
CA GLU A 282 -10.38 -21.55 16.43
C GLU A 282 -9.63 -22.57 15.55
N LEU A 283 -8.41 -22.24 15.13
CA LEU A 283 -7.58 -23.13 14.31
C LEU A 283 -7.25 -24.44 15.05
N ARG A 284 -6.98 -24.39 16.36
CA ARG A 284 -6.75 -25.60 17.19
C ARG A 284 -7.99 -26.48 17.22
N LYS A 285 -9.18 -25.90 17.44
CA LYS A 285 -10.46 -26.64 17.43
C LYS A 285 -10.73 -27.29 16.08
N GLN A 286 -10.48 -26.55 14.99
CA GLN A 286 -10.63 -27.07 13.63
C GLN A 286 -9.64 -28.21 13.36
N SER A 287 -8.36 -28.06 13.72
CA SER A 287 -7.31 -29.07 13.54
C SER A 287 -7.62 -30.43 14.20
N LEU A 288 -8.38 -30.43 15.30
CA LEU A 288 -8.82 -31.65 15.98
C LEU A 288 -9.95 -32.38 15.24
N SER A 289 -10.64 -31.71 14.32
CA SER A 289 -11.82 -32.21 13.60
C SER A 289 -11.53 -32.61 12.15
N THR A 290 -10.47 -32.08 11.54
CA THR A 290 -10.14 -32.33 10.13
C THR A 290 -9.17 -33.49 9.97
N ASN A 291 -9.57 -34.52 9.21
CA ASN A 291 -8.64 -35.52 8.71
C ASN A 291 -7.70 -34.80 7.73
N ARG A 292 -6.40 -34.70 8.04
CA ARG A 292 -5.40 -33.94 7.29
C ARG A 292 -5.20 -34.53 5.89
N PHE A 293 -6.10 -34.20 4.97
CA PHE A 293 -6.00 -34.57 3.58
C PHE A 293 -5.09 -33.55 2.88
N SER A 294 -3.85 -33.96 2.58
CA SER A 294 -3.04 -33.26 1.58
C SER A 294 -3.79 -33.36 0.25
N TRP A 295 -4.37 -32.27 -0.21
CA TRP A 295 -5.06 -32.25 -1.49
C TRP A 295 -4.04 -32.41 -2.63
N PRO A 296 -4.19 -33.39 -3.53
CA PRO A 296 -3.31 -33.50 -4.69
C PRO A 296 -3.64 -32.38 -5.68
N PHE A 297 -2.62 -31.59 -6.04
CA PHE A 297 -2.72 -30.46 -6.97
C PHE A 297 -3.16 -30.90 -8.37
N ARG A 298 -4.14 -30.20 -8.96
CA ARG A 298 -4.74 -30.61 -10.25
C ARG A 298 -4.14 -29.87 -11.44
N SER A 299 -3.53 -28.70 -11.26
CA SER A 299 -2.88 -27.96 -12.35
C SER A 299 -1.54 -27.33 -11.96
N ASN A 300 -0.72 -26.99 -12.97
CA ASN A 300 0.54 -26.25 -12.77
C ASN A 300 0.32 -24.78 -12.36
N GLN A 301 -0.90 -24.24 -12.53
CA GLN A 301 -1.29 -22.89 -12.13
C GLN A 301 -1.53 -22.83 -10.62
N GLU A 302 -2.26 -23.80 -10.08
CA GLU A 302 -2.48 -23.92 -8.63
C GLU A 302 -1.15 -24.04 -7.87
N LYS A 303 -0.16 -24.74 -8.44
CA LYS A 303 1.18 -24.86 -7.85
C LYS A 303 1.96 -23.55 -7.85
N PHE A 304 1.85 -22.74 -8.91
CA PHE A 304 2.49 -21.42 -8.98
C PHE A 304 1.84 -20.45 -8.00
N GLU A 305 0.51 -20.39 -7.97
CA GLU A 305 -0.22 -19.55 -7.02
C GLU A 305 0.09 -19.95 -5.58
N GLN A 306 0.20 -21.25 -5.29
CA GLN A 306 0.60 -21.75 -3.97
C GLN A 306 2.02 -21.36 -3.55
N GLN A 307 2.97 -21.33 -4.50
CA GLN A 307 4.33 -20.86 -4.24
C GLN A 307 4.36 -19.39 -3.85
N HIS A 308 3.33 -18.61 -4.21
CA HIS A 308 3.28 -17.17 -4.01
C HIS A 308 2.15 -16.69 -3.08
N PHE A 309 1.38 -17.60 -2.46
CA PHE A 309 0.29 -17.22 -1.56
C PHE A 309 0.76 -16.37 -0.39
N VAL A 310 1.96 -16.65 0.11
CA VAL A 310 2.52 -15.93 1.26
C VAL A 310 2.79 -14.48 0.90
N GLU A 311 3.50 -14.26 -0.20
CA GLU A 311 3.86 -12.92 -0.66
C GLU A 311 2.64 -12.13 -1.15
N MET A 312 1.69 -12.80 -1.81
CA MET A 312 0.43 -12.16 -2.24
C MET A 312 -0.42 -11.74 -1.04
N MET A 313 -0.56 -12.59 -0.01
CA MET A 313 -1.32 -12.25 1.19
C MET A 313 -0.68 -11.11 1.96
N ASP A 314 0.64 -11.13 2.08
CA ASP A 314 1.38 -10.01 2.67
C ASP A 314 1.18 -8.72 1.90
N SER A 315 1.25 -8.77 0.56
CA SER A 315 1.02 -7.58 -0.26
C SER A 315 -0.37 -6.98 0.00
N LEU A 316 -1.42 -7.79 0.18
CA LEU A 316 -2.75 -7.30 0.55
C LEU A 316 -2.74 -6.61 1.92
N VAL A 317 -2.23 -7.28 2.95
CA VAL A 317 -2.19 -6.73 4.31
C VAL A 317 -1.36 -5.45 4.37
N LYS A 318 -0.19 -5.42 3.72
CA LYS A 318 0.67 -4.23 3.69
C LYS A 318 0.05 -3.10 2.88
N ARG A 319 -0.65 -3.40 1.77
CA ARG A 319 -1.39 -2.39 1.02
C ARG A 319 -2.52 -1.76 1.81
N LYS A 320 -3.26 -2.52 2.64
CA LYS A 320 -4.22 -1.95 3.60
C LYS A 320 -3.55 -0.87 4.46
N ASN A 321 -2.44 -1.20 5.11
CA ASN A 321 -1.76 -0.26 6.02
C ASN A 321 -1.28 1.00 5.30
N VAL A 322 -0.84 0.89 4.04
CA VAL A 322 -0.45 2.07 3.25
C VAL A 322 -1.67 2.91 2.84
N LEU A 323 -2.77 2.28 2.43
CA LEU A 323 -3.99 3.01 2.05
C LEU A 323 -4.61 3.75 3.24
N GLU A 324 -4.59 3.18 4.43
CA GLU A 324 -5.01 3.89 5.65
C GLU A 324 -4.07 5.06 5.99
N GLY A 325 -2.77 4.90 5.71
CA GLY A 325 -1.80 5.99 5.81
C GLY A 325 -2.13 7.13 4.85
N TYR A 326 -2.46 6.81 3.59
CA TYR A 326 -2.91 7.81 2.61
C TYR A 326 -4.20 8.50 3.03
N GLU A 327 -5.20 7.77 3.52
CA GLU A 327 -6.45 8.39 3.97
C GLU A 327 -6.20 9.42 5.07
N THR A 328 -5.37 9.05 6.04
CA THR A 328 -5.02 9.97 7.13
C THR A 328 -4.27 11.19 6.62
N GLN A 329 -3.38 11.01 5.65
CA GLN A 329 -2.63 12.10 5.04
C GLN A 329 -3.53 13.02 4.20
N TYR A 330 -4.45 12.49 3.41
CA TYR A 330 -5.40 13.29 2.64
C TYR A 330 -6.39 14.01 3.55
N LYS A 331 -6.73 13.42 4.70
CA LYS A 331 -7.48 14.14 5.73
C LYS A 331 -6.68 15.33 6.26
N PHE A 332 -5.42 15.14 6.61
CA PHE A 332 -4.55 16.24 7.00
C PHE A 332 -4.44 17.33 5.92
N TYR A 333 -4.36 16.94 4.63
CA TYR A 333 -4.35 17.90 3.53
C TYR A 333 -5.67 18.65 3.37
N ALA A 334 -6.82 17.98 3.57
CA ALA A 334 -8.12 18.63 3.52
C ALA A 334 -8.30 19.61 4.68
N ASP A 335 -7.95 19.20 5.90
CA ASP A 335 -8.06 20.02 7.10
C ASP A 335 -7.18 21.29 7.03
N ASN A 336 -6.13 21.28 6.21
CA ASN A 336 -5.15 22.36 6.11
C ASN A 336 -5.02 22.99 4.71
N GLU A 337 -5.91 22.61 3.78
CA GLU A 337 -5.90 23.07 2.38
C GLU A 337 -4.54 22.93 1.67
N ILE A 338 -3.83 21.82 1.93
CA ILE A 338 -2.49 21.59 1.39
C ILE A 338 -2.55 21.00 -0.02
N ILE A 339 -2.05 21.75 -0.99
CA ILE A 339 -1.78 21.23 -2.34
C ILE A 339 -0.52 20.34 -2.28
N PRO A 340 -0.61 19.05 -2.65
CA PRO A 340 0.50 18.13 -2.49
C PRO A 340 1.80 18.53 -3.23
N SER A 341 1.70 19.20 -4.39
CA SER A 341 2.88 19.68 -5.11
C SER A 341 3.58 20.86 -4.45
N GLU A 342 2.85 21.69 -3.69
CA GLU A 342 3.46 22.79 -2.94
C GLU A 342 4.30 22.26 -1.79
N LEU A 343 3.76 21.28 -1.03
CA LEU A 343 4.50 20.62 0.04
C LEU A 343 5.78 19.94 -0.47
N GLU A 344 5.75 19.27 -1.63
CA GLU A 344 6.99 18.73 -2.20
C GLU A 344 8.00 19.81 -2.58
N GLY A 345 7.53 20.92 -3.16
CA GLY A 345 8.40 22.04 -3.52
C GLY A 345 9.18 22.56 -2.31
N GLU A 346 8.56 22.58 -1.13
CA GLU A 346 9.22 22.92 0.12
C GLU A 346 10.15 21.80 0.63
N LEU A 347 9.70 20.54 0.62
CA LEU A 347 10.50 19.40 1.09
C LEU A 347 11.77 19.19 0.26
N SER A 348 11.71 19.45 -1.05
CA SER A 348 12.87 19.30 -1.96
C SER A 348 13.98 20.30 -1.65
N GLN A 349 13.66 21.43 -1.03
CA GLN A 349 14.64 22.42 -0.59
C GLN A 349 15.37 21.99 0.68
N LEU A 350 14.85 20.98 1.39
CA LEU A 350 15.43 20.45 2.63
C LEU A 350 16.38 19.26 2.40
N ASN A 351 16.77 19.00 1.16
CA ASN A 351 17.68 17.89 0.82
C ASN A 351 18.98 17.90 1.62
N GLU A 352 19.51 19.08 1.98
CA GLU A 352 20.72 19.22 2.80
C GLU A 352 20.50 18.88 4.29
N LEU A 353 19.24 18.76 4.73
CA LEU A 353 18.86 18.44 6.11
C LEU A 353 18.54 16.96 6.32
N ALA A 354 18.44 16.17 5.25
CA ALA A 354 18.32 14.72 5.36
C ALA A 354 19.58 14.17 6.03
N GLY A 355 19.44 13.58 7.23
CA GLY A 355 20.55 12.99 7.97
C GLY A 355 21.14 11.75 7.26
N GLU A 356 22.08 11.06 7.93
CA GLU A 356 22.78 9.87 7.41
C GLU A 356 21.86 8.76 6.85
N ASN A 357 20.58 8.76 7.22
CA ASN A 357 19.59 7.75 6.85
C ASN A 357 18.65 8.16 5.70
N ASN A 358 18.90 9.27 5.01
CA ASN A 358 18.05 9.77 3.91
C ASN A 358 16.56 9.91 4.32
N LEU A 359 16.30 10.35 5.55
CA LEU A 359 14.96 10.47 6.13
C LEU A 359 14.69 11.91 6.56
N LEU A 360 13.52 12.41 6.21
CA LEU A 360 12.91 13.60 6.80
C LEU A 360 11.73 13.15 7.67
N VAL A 361 11.78 13.48 8.96
CA VAL A 361 10.67 13.25 9.88
C VAL A 361 9.92 14.57 10.02
N LEU A 362 8.61 14.59 9.72
CA LEU A 362 7.79 15.79 9.87
C LEU A 362 6.80 15.57 11.01
N ALA A 363 6.82 16.48 11.98
CA ALA A 363 5.82 16.50 13.05
C ALA A 363 4.78 17.58 12.76
N PRO A 364 3.47 17.27 12.84
CA PRO A 364 2.44 18.30 12.89
C PRO A 364 2.72 19.24 14.07
N LYS A 365 2.68 20.54 13.82
CA LYS A 365 2.59 21.52 14.90
C LYS A 365 1.23 21.31 15.53
N GLN A 366 1.21 20.90 16.80
CA GLN A 366 -0.04 20.98 17.57
C GLN A 366 -0.48 22.44 17.56
N ASP A 367 -1.77 22.71 17.41
CA ASP A 367 -2.33 24.04 17.65
C ASP A 367 -1.73 24.54 18.96
N MET A 368 -0.95 25.62 18.88
CA MET A 368 -0.61 26.39 20.07
C MET A 368 -1.91 27.08 20.49
N GLU A 369 -2.77 26.34 21.19
CA GLU A 369 -3.77 26.95 22.07
C GLU A 369 -3.09 27.47 23.34
#